data_AF-A0AAD8A336-F1
#
_entry.id   AF-A0AAD8A336-F1
#
_cell.length_a   1.000
_cell.length_b   1.000
_cell.length_c   1.000
_cell.angle_alpha   90.00
_cell.angle_beta   90.00
_cell.angle_gamma   90.00
#
_symmetry.space_group_name_H-M   'P 1'
#
loop_
_entity.id
_entity.type
_entity.pdbx_description
1 polymer ?
#
loop_
_entity_poly.entity_id
_entity_poly.type
_entity_poly.pdbx_seq_one_letter_code
_entity_poly.pdbx_strand_id
1 'polypeptide(L)'
;MSNKMNGFTATNVYTASTTDYHDYVYSESNGVKRVRVEKDDPRSYTYEDVKHTADFLMEKTKYRPMIGIICGSGLDCLTERECFSYEDIPSFPVSTVKGHDGQLVFGLLEGVPVVCMKGRFHYYEGYPICKCAMPVRVMKLIGVDYLLTTCAAGGLNDNFNVGDIMIIKDHINFMGFAGVNPLRGPNDESLI
;
A
#
# COMPACT_ATOMS: atom_id res chain seq x y z
N MET A 1 32.66 38.97 -23.59
CA MET A 1 33.21 37.61 -23.81
C MET A 1 33.99 37.21 -22.56
N SER A 2 33.37 36.44 -21.68
CA SER A 2 34.00 35.88 -20.48
C SER A 2 33.35 34.53 -20.21
N ASN A 3 34.15 33.48 -20.36
CA ASN A 3 33.88 32.05 -20.16
C ASN A 3 35.10 31.64 -19.32
N LYS A 4 35.06 30.95 -18.17
CA LYS A 4 34.19 29.88 -17.68
C LYS A 4 34.23 29.91 -16.14
N MET A 5 33.09 29.63 -15.49
CA MET A 5 33.07 29.09 -14.14
C MET A 5 33.30 27.58 -14.24
N ASN A 6 34.31 27.09 -13.52
CA ASN A 6 34.51 25.65 -13.26
C ASN A 6 33.51 25.20 -12.20
N GLY A 7 32.74 24.17 -12.49
CA GLY A 7 31.90 23.51 -11.50
C GLY A 7 30.79 22.68 -12.13
N PHE A 8 31.10 21.47 -12.57
CA PHE A 8 30.09 20.42 -12.73
C PHE A 8 30.55 19.17 -11.96
N THR A 9 29.90 19.02 -10.82
CA THR A 9 29.45 17.81 -10.14
C THR A 9 29.97 16.47 -10.64
N ALA A 10 30.55 15.72 -9.71
CA ALA A 10 30.82 14.29 -9.83
C ALA A 10 29.56 13.55 -10.28
N THR A 11 29.63 12.94 -11.47
CA THR A 11 28.69 11.92 -11.90
C THR A 11 29.00 10.65 -11.11
N ASN A 12 28.16 10.31 -10.13
CA ASN A 12 28.20 8.97 -9.55
C ASN A 12 27.70 7.99 -10.62
N VAL A 13 28.64 7.35 -11.31
CA VAL A 13 28.35 6.19 -12.16
C VAL A 13 28.23 4.99 -11.22
N TYR A 14 26.99 4.63 -10.88
CA TYR A 14 26.73 3.36 -10.18
C TYR A 14 26.82 2.23 -11.21
N THR A 15 27.86 1.40 -11.10
CA THR A 15 27.90 0.11 -11.78
C THR A 15 27.02 -0.85 -10.99
N ALA A 16 25.76 -1.02 -11.40
CA ALA A 16 24.85 -1.96 -10.77
C ALA A 16 25.27 -3.40 -11.09
N SER A 17 25.49 -4.19 -10.03
CA SER A 17 25.80 -5.61 -10.08
C SER A 17 24.53 -6.41 -10.41
N THR A 18 24.66 -7.66 -10.87
CA THR A 18 23.50 -8.54 -11.12
C THR A 18 22.70 -8.87 -9.86
N THR A 19 23.18 -8.49 -8.68
CA THR A 19 22.48 -8.67 -7.39
C THR A 19 21.58 -7.49 -7.00
N ASP A 20 21.60 -6.38 -7.73
CA ASP A 20 20.87 -5.14 -7.41
C ASP A 20 19.48 -5.06 -8.07
N TYR A 21 19.08 -6.12 -8.79
CA TYR A 21 17.79 -6.20 -9.47
C TYR A 21 17.00 -7.44 -9.06
N HIS A 22 15.68 -7.34 -9.09
CA HIS A 22 14.74 -8.44 -9.20
C HIS A 22 14.49 -8.73 -10.68
N ASP A 23 14.79 -9.96 -11.11
CA ASP A 23 14.45 -10.46 -12.44
C ASP A 23 13.04 -11.04 -12.41
N TYR A 24 12.09 -10.37 -13.04
CA TYR A 24 10.76 -10.91 -13.29
C TYR A 24 10.75 -11.60 -14.66
N VAL A 25 10.27 -12.85 -14.71
CA VAL A 25 10.22 -13.65 -15.93
C VAL A 25 8.76 -13.96 -16.25
N TYR A 26 8.30 -13.55 -17.43
CA TYR A 26 6.93 -13.81 -17.90
C TYR A 26 6.94 -14.58 -19.21
N SER A 27 6.00 -15.52 -19.32
CA SER A 27 5.65 -16.18 -20.58
C SER A 27 4.51 -15.42 -21.26
N GLU A 28 4.78 -14.82 -22.42
CA GLU A 28 3.75 -14.30 -23.32
C GLU A 28 3.62 -15.23 -24.54
N SER A 29 2.53 -15.09 -25.31
CA SER A 29 2.28 -15.87 -26.54
C SER A 29 3.41 -15.78 -27.58
N ASN A 30 4.27 -14.75 -27.50
CA ASN A 30 5.37 -14.49 -28.41
C ASN A 30 6.77 -14.68 -27.79
N GLY A 31 6.88 -15.33 -26.61
CA GLY A 31 8.15 -15.68 -25.99
C GLY A 31 8.28 -15.27 -24.52
N VAL A 32 9.46 -15.51 -23.95
CA VAL A 32 9.78 -15.18 -22.55
C VAL A 32 10.37 -13.77 -22.46
N LYS A 33 9.69 -12.88 -21.73
CA LYS A 33 10.19 -11.53 -21.43
C LYS A 33 10.81 -11.51 -20.04
N ARG A 34 11.97 -10.85 -19.91
CA ARG A 34 12.61 -10.58 -18.63
C ARG A 34 12.55 -9.08 -18.34
N VAL A 35 11.99 -8.70 -17.20
CA VAL A 35 11.96 -7.32 -16.72
C VAL A 35 12.82 -7.24 -15.46
N ARG A 36 13.77 -6.30 -15.46
CA ARG A 36 14.59 -6.01 -14.29
C ARG A 36 14.02 -4.82 -13.55
N VAL A 37 13.79 -4.98 -12.26
CA VAL A 37 13.39 -3.90 -11.35
C VAL A 37 14.47 -3.78 -10.28
N GLU A 38 14.90 -2.57 -9.95
CA GLU A 38 15.92 -2.36 -8.89
C GLU A 38 15.37 -2.83 -7.55
N LYS A 39 16.18 -3.52 -6.74
CA LYS A 39 15.76 -4.04 -5.43
C LYS A 39 15.29 -2.94 -4.48
N ASP A 40 15.89 -1.76 -4.57
CA ASP A 40 15.55 -0.61 -3.74
C ASP A 40 14.57 0.36 -4.45
N ASP A 41 13.91 -0.05 -5.54
CA ASP A 41 12.93 0.81 -6.19
C ASP A 41 11.76 1.07 -5.23
N PRO A 42 11.57 2.32 -4.73
CA PRO A 42 10.51 2.63 -3.79
C PRO A 42 9.10 2.44 -4.38
N ARG A 43 9.01 2.18 -5.69
CA ARG A 43 7.79 1.91 -6.45
C ARG A 43 7.51 0.42 -6.63
N SER A 44 8.26 -0.48 -5.99
CA SER A 44 8.01 -1.92 -6.09
C SER A 44 8.09 -2.61 -4.73
N TYR A 45 7.27 -3.64 -4.59
CA TYR A 45 7.31 -4.60 -3.49
C TYR A 45 7.28 -5.98 -4.13
N THR A 46 8.22 -6.83 -3.72
CA THR A 46 8.22 -8.24 -4.13
C THR A 46 7.18 -9.03 -3.33
N TYR A 47 6.85 -10.23 -3.81
CA TYR A 47 6.07 -11.18 -3.02
C TYR A 47 6.72 -11.44 -1.66
N GLU A 48 8.05 -11.60 -1.63
CA GLU A 48 8.82 -11.86 -0.42
C GLU A 48 8.72 -10.71 0.59
N ASP A 49 8.73 -9.45 0.14
CA ASP A 49 8.54 -8.30 1.03
C ASP A 49 7.17 -8.34 1.70
N VAL A 50 6.12 -8.56 0.90
CA VAL A 50 4.73 -8.62 1.39
C VAL A 50 4.55 -9.83 2.31
N LYS A 51 5.12 -10.98 1.96
CA LYS A 51 5.05 -12.21 2.74
C LYS A 51 5.77 -12.07 4.07
N HIS A 52 6.97 -11.48 4.08
CA HIS A 52 7.72 -11.24 5.31
C HIS A 52 6.93 -10.37 6.30
N THR A 53 6.29 -9.30 5.80
CA THR A 53 5.38 -8.48 6.61
C THR A 53 4.19 -9.28 7.13
N ALA A 54 3.56 -10.10 6.29
CA ALA A 54 2.42 -10.93 6.67
C ALA A 54 2.81 -11.94 7.75
N ASP A 55 3.89 -12.69 7.56
CA ASP A 55 4.40 -13.68 8.52
C ASP A 55 4.69 -13.02 9.87
N PHE A 56 5.39 -11.86 9.88
CA PHE A 56 5.66 -11.08 11.09
C PHE A 56 4.39 -10.75 11.89
N LEU A 57 3.32 -10.36 11.21
CA LEU A 57 2.03 -10.07 11.86
C LEU A 57 1.41 -11.35 12.41
N MET A 58 1.37 -12.42 11.62
CA MET A 58 0.70 -13.68 12.00
C MET A 58 1.39 -14.45 13.12
N GLU A 59 2.69 -14.25 13.31
CA GLU A 59 3.45 -14.75 14.46
C GLU A 59 3.14 -13.97 15.74
N LYS A 60 2.80 -12.68 15.62
CA LYS A 60 2.59 -11.78 16.76
C LYS A 60 1.13 -11.65 17.18
N THR A 61 0.19 -12.07 16.35
CA THR A 61 -1.25 -12.02 16.67
C THR A 61 -1.90 -13.39 16.69
N LYS A 62 -2.82 -13.58 17.65
CA LYS A 62 -3.70 -14.76 17.69
C LYS A 62 -4.85 -14.68 16.68
N TYR A 63 -5.15 -13.50 16.16
CA TYR A 63 -6.32 -13.30 15.30
C TYR A 63 -6.11 -13.85 13.88
N ARG A 64 -7.19 -14.37 13.28
CA ARG A 64 -7.24 -14.85 11.89
C ARG A 64 -8.40 -14.16 11.19
N PRO A 65 -8.24 -12.89 10.78
CA PRO A 65 -9.33 -12.08 10.28
C PRO A 65 -9.67 -12.44 8.83
N MET A 66 -10.97 -12.56 8.53
CA MET A 66 -11.46 -12.65 7.14
C MET A 66 -11.84 -11.27 6.59
N ILE A 67 -11.94 -10.25 7.45
CA ILE A 67 -12.37 -8.89 7.10
C ILE A 67 -11.25 -7.90 7.44
N GLY A 68 -10.83 -7.16 6.42
CA GLY A 68 -9.95 -6.01 6.52
C GLY A 68 -10.75 -4.71 6.45
N ILE A 69 -10.40 -3.74 7.26
CA ILE A 69 -11.05 -2.43 7.30
C ILE A 69 -9.98 -1.35 7.11
N ILE A 70 -10.16 -0.46 6.14
CA ILE A 70 -9.31 0.72 5.96
C ILE A 70 -10.12 1.95 6.34
N CYS A 71 -9.84 2.46 7.53
CA CYS A 71 -10.55 3.61 8.06
C CYS A 71 -9.83 4.92 7.73
N GLY A 72 -10.61 5.97 7.53
CA GLY A 72 -10.11 7.34 7.69
C GLY A 72 -9.93 7.65 9.17
N SER A 73 -10.55 8.72 9.64
CA SER A 73 -10.76 8.95 11.06
C SER A 73 -11.85 8.02 11.62
N GLY A 74 -11.62 7.45 12.82
CA GLY A 74 -12.71 7.02 13.69
C GLY A 74 -13.14 5.54 13.69
N LEU A 75 -12.23 4.60 13.89
CA LEU A 75 -12.61 3.24 14.32
C LEU A 75 -12.04 2.91 15.71
N ASP A 76 -12.78 3.31 16.74
CA ASP A 76 -12.49 2.97 18.15
C ASP A 76 -13.47 1.94 18.74
N CYS A 77 -14.32 1.35 17.91
CA CYS A 77 -15.34 0.38 18.35
C CYS A 77 -14.84 -1.08 18.44
N LEU A 78 -13.56 -1.34 18.15
CA LEU A 78 -13.00 -2.69 18.28
C LEU A 78 -12.74 -3.04 19.76
N THR A 79 -13.06 -4.27 20.12
CA THR A 79 -12.75 -4.87 21.43
C THR A 79 -11.56 -5.84 21.32
N GLU A 80 -10.97 -6.20 22.46
CA GLU A 80 -9.82 -7.13 22.55
C GLU A 80 -8.65 -6.80 21.59
N ARG A 81 -8.31 -5.52 21.52
CA ARG A 81 -7.39 -4.98 20.50
C ARG A 81 -5.93 -5.41 20.73
N GLU A 82 -5.27 -5.80 19.64
CA GLU A 82 -3.83 -5.91 19.49
C GLU A 82 -3.37 -4.87 18.46
N CYS A 83 -2.62 -3.86 18.90
CA CYS A 83 -2.21 -2.73 18.06
C CYS A 83 -0.73 -2.83 17.67
N PHE A 84 -0.45 -2.65 16.39
CA PHE A 84 0.91 -2.62 15.83
C PHE A 84 1.17 -1.24 15.23
N SER A 85 2.21 -0.55 15.69
CA SER A 85 2.64 0.69 15.04
C SER A 85 3.15 0.39 13.63
N TYR A 86 2.82 1.22 12.65
CA TYR A 86 3.36 1.05 11.30
C TYR A 86 4.89 1.09 11.26
N GLU A 87 5.52 1.82 12.19
CA GLU A 87 6.98 1.88 12.32
C GLU A 87 7.62 0.55 12.74
N ASP A 88 6.87 -0.29 13.46
CA ASP A 88 7.34 -1.59 13.94
C ASP A 88 7.09 -2.71 12.94
N ILE A 89 6.30 -2.45 11.89
CA ILE A 89 5.93 -3.44 10.89
C ILE A 89 6.94 -3.41 9.74
N PRO A 90 7.61 -4.53 9.42
CA PRO A 90 8.57 -4.58 8.32
C PRO A 90 7.95 -4.10 7.00
N SER A 91 8.69 -3.29 6.25
CA SER A 91 8.31 -2.82 4.90
C SER A 91 7.06 -1.94 4.82
N PHE A 92 6.42 -1.63 5.95
CA PHE A 92 5.24 -0.76 5.99
C PHE A 92 5.61 0.72 5.79
N PRO A 93 4.75 1.51 5.14
CA PRO A 93 4.88 2.97 5.12
C PRO A 93 4.52 3.57 6.48
N VAL A 94 5.02 4.77 6.76
CA VAL A 94 4.66 5.55 7.95
C VAL A 94 3.58 6.57 7.56
N SER A 95 2.61 6.84 8.44
CA SER A 95 1.59 7.85 8.15
C SER A 95 2.04 9.22 8.63
N THR A 96 1.96 10.25 7.78
CA THR A 96 2.41 11.62 8.12
C THR A 96 1.27 12.63 8.32
N VAL A 97 0.04 12.24 7.97
CA VAL A 97 -1.16 13.07 8.08
C VAL A 97 -1.64 13.18 9.52
N LYS A 98 -1.97 14.40 9.97
CA LYS A 98 -2.57 14.63 11.30
C LYS A 98 -3.91 13.90 11.42
N GLY A 99 -4.12 13.19 12.54
CA GLY A 99 -5.33 12.41 12.80
C GLY A 99 -5.28 10.97 12.27
N HIS A 100 -4.15 10.55 11.69
CA HIS A 100 -3.85 9.16 11.43
C HIS A 100 -2.96 8.61 12.55
N ASP A 101 -3.50 7.70 13.35
CA ASP A 101 -2.78 7.12 14.49
C ASP A 101 -1.56 6.29 14.05
N GLY A 102 -1.57 5.80 12.80
CA GLY A 102 -0.45 5.06 12.23
C GLY A 102 -0.36 3.64 12.78
N GLN A 103 -1.50 2.97 12.94
CA GLN A 103 -1.56 1.66 13.58
C GLN A 103 -2.37 0.63 12.77
N LEU A 104 -1.87 -0.59 12.72
CA LEU A 104 -2.62 -1.77 12.28
C LEU A 104 -3.19 -2.45 13.53
N VAL A 105 -4.52 -2.55 13.62
CA VAL A 105 -5.21 -3.02 14.81
C VAL A 105 -5.96 -4.31 14.50
N PHE A 106 -5.59 -5.39 15.16
CA PHE A 106 -6.37 -6.63 15.17
C PHE A 106 -7.31 -6.63 16.37
N GLY A 107 -8.49 -7.18 16.24
CA GLY A 107 -9.44 -7.24 17.34
C GLY A 107 -10.77 -7.84 16.92
N LEU A 108 -11.77 -7.63 17.76
CA LEU A 108 -13.13 -8.09 17.52
C LEU A 108 -14.05 -6.92 17.22
N LEU A 109 -14.85 -7.05 16.17
CA LEU A 109 -16.00 -6.18 15.89
C LEU A 109 -17.26 -7.03 16.04
N GLU A 110 -18.06 -6.76 17.07
CA GLU A 110 -19.24 -7.58 17.40
C GLU A 110 -18.91 -9.09 17.50
N GLY A 111 -17.75 -9.41 18.10
CA GLY A 111 -17.25 -10.79 18.24
C GLY A 111 -16.58 -11.38 16.99
N VAL A 112 -16.57 -10.66 15.86
CA VAL A 112 -15.93 -11.11 14.62
C VAL A 112 -14.48 -10.62 14.54
N PRO A 113 -13.49 -11.51 14.31
CA PRO A 113 -12.10 -11.11 14.11
C PRO A 113 -11.93 -10.24 12.86
N VAL A 114 -11.37 -9.05 13.05
CA VAL A 114 -11.05 -8.10 11.97
C VAL A 114 -9.65 -7.55 12.11
N VAL A 115 -9.09 -7.08 11.00
CA VAL A 115 -7.89 -6.23 10.99
C VAL A 115 -8.27 -4.85 10.45
N CYS A 116 -7.85 -3.79 11.14
CA CYS A 116 -8.16 -2.42 10.79
C CYS A 116 -6.90 -1.57 10.65
N MET A 117 -6.80 -0.83 9.56
CA MET A 117 -5.84 0.27 9.42
C MET A 117 -6.42 1.53 10.06
N LYS A 118 -5.83 1.96 11.18
CA LYS A 118 -6.09 3.26 11.81
C LYS A 118 -5.15 4.30 11.21
N GLY A 119 -5.66 4.99 10.19
CA GLY A 119 -4.87 5.83 9.31
C GLY A 119 -4.37 5.05 8.11
N ARG A 120 -4.41 5.68 6.94
CA ARG A 120 -3.94 5.14 5.66
C ARG A 120 -2.87 6.02 5.05
N PHE A 121 -2.25 5.55 3.98
CA PHE A 121 -1.26 6.30 3.24
C PHE A 121 -1.91 6.94 2.02
N HIS A 122 -1.63 8.22 1.80
CA HIS A 122 -2.15 8.95 0.66
C HIS A 122 -1.03 9.29 -0.32
N TYR A 123 -1.39 9.28 -1.60
CA TYR A 123 -0.48 9.63 -2.68
C TYR A 123 0.09 11.06 -2.53
N TYR A 124 -0.70 12.00 -2.00
CA TYR A 124 -0.26 13.38 -1.78
C TYR A 124 0.81 13.52 -0.68
N GLU A 125 1.05 12.49 0.14
CA GLU A 125 2.16 12.47 1.12
C GLU A 125 3.51 12.23 0.43
N GLY A 126 3.51 11.95 -0.88
CA GLY A 126 4.70 11.67 -1.68
C GLY A 126 4.99 10.18 -1.86
N TYR A 127 4.14 9.29 -1.32
CA TYR A 127 4.28 7.86 -1.50
C TYR A 127 3.91 7.43 -2.94
N PRO A 128 4.69 6.53 -3.56
CA PRO A 128 4.25 5.82 -4.75
C PRO A 128 2.92 5.11 -4.52
N ILE A 129 2.03 5.11 -5.51
CA ILE A 129 0.66 4.59 -5.34
C ILE A 129 0.61 3.10 -4.95
N CYS A 130 1.59 2.30 -5.41
CA CYS A 130 1.77 0.91 -5.01
C CYS A 130 2.12 0.75 -3.52
N LYS A 131 2.87 1.70 -2.95
CA LYS A 131 3.20 1.76 -1.53
C LYS A 131 1.98 2.06 -0.69
N CYS A 132 1.08 2.92 -1.16
CA CYS A 132 -0.21 3.14 -0.51
C CYS A 132 -1.10 1.89 -0.52
N ALA A 133 -1.01 1.07 -1.57
CA ALA A 133 -1.81 -0.14 -1.75
C ALA A 133 -1.20 -1.41 -1.13
N MET A 134 0.08 -1.41 -0.76
CA MET A 134 0.81 -2.56 -0.20
C MET A 134 0.09 -3.23 0.98
N PRO A 135 -0.50 -2.51 1.95
CA PRO A 135 -1.24 -3.14 3.05
C PRO A 135 -2.39 -4.04 2.61
N VAL A 136 -3.01 -3.78 1.47
CA VAL A 136 -4.08 -4.64 0.92
C VAL A 136 -3.52 -6.01 0.52
N ARG A 137 -2.31 -6.06 -0.04
CA ARG A 137 -1.63 -7.32 -0.38
C ARG A 137 -1.24 -8.09 0.89
N VAL A 138 -0.79 -7.38 1.92
CA VAL A 138 -0.52 -7.99 3.24
C VAL A 138 -1.81 -8.57 3.83
N MET A 139 -2.92 -7.82 3.80
CA MET A 139 -4.24 -8.29 4.23
C MET A 139 -4.66 -9.57 3.49
N LYS A 140 -4.46 -9.64 2.17
CA LYS A 140 -4.72 -10.85 1.38
C LYS A 140 -3.91 -12.04 1.90
N LEU A 141 -2.60 -11.88 2.13
CA LEU A 141 -1.73 -12.97 2.58
C LEU A 141 -2.03 -13.45 4.01
N ILE A 142 -2.56 -12.59 4.88
CA ILE A 142 -2.98 -12.98 6.24
C ILE A 142 -4.37 -13.63 6.30
N GLY A 143 -5.06 -13.77 5.16
CA GLY A 143 -6.34 -14.47 5.04
C GLY A 143 -7.58 -13.58 4.96
N VAL A 144 -7.42 -12.28 4.69
CA VAL A 144 -8.58 -11.40 4.46
C VAL A 144 -9.19 -11.66 3.08
N ASP A 145 -10.50 -11.91 3.07
CA ASP A 145 -11.30 -12.08 1.84
C ASP A 145 -12.15 -10.85 1.53
N TYR A 146 -12.49 -10.05 2.56
CA TYR A 146 -13.38 -8.90 2.43
C TYR A 146 -12.67 -7.62 2.87
N LEU A 147 -12.66 -6.60 2.00
CA LEU A 147 -12.10 -5.30 2.32
C LEU A 147 -13.21 -4.25 2.41
N LEU A 148 -13.35 -3.64 3.58
CA LEU A 148 -14.22 -2.49 3.82
C LEU A 148 -13.35 -1.23 3.84
N THR A 149 -13.67 -0.25 3.00
CA THR A 149 -12.92 1.02 2.97
C THR A 149 -13.84 2.19 3.26
N THR A 150 -13.36 3.15 4.05
CA THR A 150 -14.11 4.38 4.36
C THR A 150 -13.29 5.59 3.99
N CYS A 151 -13.93 6.61 3.44
CA CYS A 151 -13.30 7.89 3.15
C CYS A 151 -14.26 9.05 3.46
N ALA A 152 -13.68 10.23 3.66
CA ALA A 152 -14.42 11.47 3.61
C ALA A 152 -14.34 12.01 2.18
N ALA A 153 -15.47 12.47 1.65
CA ALA A 153 -15.54 13.05 0.31
C ALA A 153 -16.45 14.28 0.32
N GLY A 154 -16.17 15.23 -0.58
CA GLY A 154 -17.10 16.32 -0.87
C GLY A 154 -18.23 15.81 -1.76
N GLY A 155 -19.47 16.06 -1.36
CA GLY A 155 -20.65 15.72 -2.16
C GLY A 155 -20.78 16.66 -3.35
N LEU A 156 -20.82 16.12 -4.56
CA LEU A 156 -21.10 16.86 -5.81
C LEU A 156 -22.56 16.73 -6.25
N ASN A 157 -23.30 15.76 -5.70
CA ASN A 157 -24.72 15.62 -5.95
C ASN A 157 -25.47 16.58 -5.02
N ASP A 158 -26.29 17.47 -5.58
CA ASP A 158 -27.03 18.50 -4.83
C ASP A 158 -28.01 17.92 -3.80
N ASN A 159 -28.32 16.62 -3.88
CA ASN A 159 -29.15 15.94 -2.89
C ASN A 159 -28.38 15.46 -1.66
N PHE A 160 -27.05 15.55 -1.65
CA PHE A 160 -26.23 15.12 -0.52
C PHE A 160 -26.09 16.22 0.51
N ASN A 161 -26.16 15.82 1.78
CA ASN A 161 -25.96 16.69 2.93
C ASN A 161 -24.69 16.29 3.69
N VAL A 162 -24.19 17.23 4.49
CA VAL A 162 -23.07 16.96 5.41
C VAL A 162 -23.50 15.88 6.40
N GLY A 163 -22.72 14.81 6.50
CA GLY A 163 -22.99 13.68 7.39
C GLY A 163 -23.66 12.48 6.70
N ASP A 164 -24.09 12.62 5.45
CA ASP A 164 -24.66 11.50 4.70
C ASP A 164 -23.63 10.40 4.45
N ILE A 165 -24.08 9.14 4.55
CA ILE A 165 -23.30 7.97 4.15
C ILE A 165 -23.66 7.61 2.71
N MET A 166 -22.66 7.63 1.84
CA MET A 166 -22.78 7.23 0.44
C MET A 166 -22.10 5.88 0.21
N ILE A 167 -22.83 4.92 -0.35
CA ILE A 167 -22.24 3.67 -0.83
C ILE A 167 -21.57 3.94 -2.18
N ILE A 168 -20.26 3.69 -2.25
CA ILE A 168 -19.51 3.76 -3.50
C ILE A 168 -19.91 2.56 -4.35
N LYS A 169 -20.71 2.80 -5.39
CA LYS A 169 -21.08 1.79 -6.37
C LYS A 169 -19.99 1.62 -7.45
N ASP A 170 -19.31 2.71 -7.80
CA ASP A 170 -18.27 2.76 -8.82
C ASP A 170 -17.37 4.00 -8.62
N HIS A 171 -16.25 4.07 -9.34
CA HIS A 171 -15.31 5.20 -9.28
C HIS A 171 -14.73 5.56 -10.65
N ILE A 172 -14.33 6.83 -10.82
CA ILE A 172 -13.55 7.29 -11.98
C ILE A 172 -12.11 7.50 -11.55
N ASN A 173 -11.18 6.71 -12.10
CA ASN A 173 -9.76 6.78 -11.74
C ASN A 173 -8.97 7.70 -12.69
N PHE A 174 -9.05 9.01 -12.46
CA PHE A 174 -8.29 10.01 -13.24
C PHE A 174 -6.77 9.79 -13.18
N MET A 175 -6.24 9.41 -12.02
CA MET A 175 -4.80 9.08 -11.87
C MET A 175 -4.42 7.88 -12.76
N GLY A 176 -5.27 6.86 -12.79
CA GLY A 176 -5.10 5.69 -13.65
C GLY A 176 -5.07 6.05 -15.13
N PHE A 177 -5.94 6.95 -15.60
CA PHE A 177 -5.90 7.44 -16.99
C PHE A 177 -4.59 8.15 -17.34
N ALA A 178 -3.94 8.80 -16.37
CA ALA A 178 -2.63 9.42 -16.54
C ALA A 178 -1.45 8.44 -16.34
N GLY A 179 -1.71 7.14 -16.15
CA GLY A 179 -0.67 6.11 -15.95
C GLY A 179 -0.15 5.97 -14.52
N VAL A 180 -0.80 6.60 -13.54
CA VAL A 180 -0.55 6.42 -12.11
C VAL A 180 -1.52 5.37 -11.58
N ASN A 181 -1.10 4.12 -11.59
CA ASN A 181 -1.91 2.96 -11.19
C ASN A 181 -1.08 2.01 -10.31
N PRO A 182 -1.61 1.50 -9.18
CA PRO A 182 -0.87 0.57 -8.30
C PRO A 182 -0.52 -0.76 -8.96
N LEU A 183 -1.16 -1.11 -10.08
CA LEU A 183 -0.89 -2.30 -10.88
C LEU A 183 0.10 -2.04 -12.03
N ARG A 184 0.65 -0.82 -12.13
CA ARG A 184 1.65 -0.52 -13.14
C ARG A 184 2.94 -1.28 -12.83
N GLY A 185 3.39 -2.06 -13.80
CA GLY A 185 4.63 -2.83 -13.72
C GLY A 185 4.38 -4.30 -14.03
N PRO A 186 5.34 -5.16 -13.67
CA PRO A 186 5.19 -6.60 -13.76
C PRO A 186 3.99 -7.11 -12.92
N ASN A 187 3.20 -8.04 -13.47
CA ASN A 187 2.11 -8.70 -12.73
C ASN A 187 2.67 -9.86 -11.92
N ASP A 188 2.18 -10.11 -10.71
CA ASP A 188 2.59 -11.26 -9.91
C ASP A 188 1.36 -12.13 -9.61
N GLU A 189 1.29 -13.30 -10.24
CA GLU A 189 0.18 -14.25 -10.12
C GLU A 189 0.03 -14.81 -8.69
N SER A 190 1.07 -14.71 -7.84
CA SER A 190 1.02 -15.18 -6.45
C SER A 190 0.31 -14.20 -5.50
N LEU A 191 0.03 -12.97 -5.95
CA LEU A 191 -0.60 -11.90 -5.17
C LEU A 191 -2.05 -11.60 -5.58
N ILE A 192 -2.68 -12.50 -6.33
CA ILE A 192 -4.05 -12.35 -6.86
C ILE A 192 -5.03 -13.23 -6.10
#